data_AF-A0A2P5MQM5-F1
#
_entry.id   AF-A0A2P5MQM5-F1
#
_cell.length_a   1.000
_cell.length_b   1.000
_cell.length_c   1.000
_cell.angle_alpha   90.00
_cell.angle_beta   90.00
_cell.angle_gamma   90.00
#
_symmetry.space_group_name_H-M   'P 1'
#
loop_
_entity.id
_entity.type
_entity.pdbx_description
1 polymer ?
#
loop_
_entity_poly.entity_id
_entity_poly.type
_entity_poly.pdbx_seq_one_letter_code
_entity_poly.pdbx_strand_id
1 'polypeptide(L)'
;MNILLQPEFDDILQPLGHSAAEFFLVASLYHARKISFASAAHMARLDFDSFKNRLLEHFNQGYILADECVLEDMHGSGFLK
;
A
#
# COMPACT_ATOMS: atom_id res chain seq x y z
N MET A 1 0.98 -5.44 -13.13
CA MET A 1 2.42 -5.22 -12.84
C MET A 1 3.08 -6.57 -13.05
N ASN A 2 4.21 -6.66 -13.76
CA ASN A 2 4.92 -7.93 -13.90
C ASN A 2 6.17 -7.85 -13.02
N ILE A 3 6.17 -8.56 -11.90
CA ILE A 3 7.29 -8.58 -10.95
C ILE A 3 8.04 -9.88 -11.15
N LEU A 4 9.31 -9.79 -11.53
CA LEU A 4 10.23 -10.93 -11.53
C LEU A 4 10.85 -11.02 -10.14
N LEU A 5 10.40 -11.99 -9.36
CA LEU A 5 10.92 -12.29 -8.04
C LEU A 5 12.01 -13.36 -8.13
N GLN A 6 12.94 -13.34 -7.17
CA GLN A 6 13.82 -14.49 -7.00
C GLN A 6 13.02 -15.68 -6.45
N PRO A 7 13.32 -16.92 -6.86
CA PRO A 7 12.55 -18.11 -6.45
C PRO A 7 12.40 -18.28 -4.94
N GLU A 8 13.37 -17.80 -4.15
CA GLU A 8 13.36 -17.85 -2.70
C GLU A 8 12.18 -17.09 -2.06
N PHE A 9 11.58 -16.15 -2.81
CA PHE A 9 10.39 -15.44 -2.36
C PHE A 9 9.09 -16.20 -2.60
N ASP A 10 9.07 -17.22 -3.46
CA ASP A 10 7.84 -17.95 -3.79
C ASP A 10 7.28 -18.66 -2.54
N ASP A 11 8.14 -19.36 -1.79
CA ASP A 11 7.76 -20.05 -0.55
C ASP A 11 7.28 -19.09 0.54
N ILE A 12 7.78 -17.85 0.54
CA ILE A 12 7.44 -16.81 1.52
C ILE A 12 6.12 -16.13 1.17
N LEU A 13 5.89 -15.87 -0.12
CA LEU A 13 4.75 -15.08 -0.60
C LEU A 13 3.53 -15.95 -0.93
N GLN A 14 3.72 -17.21 -1.33
CA GLN A 14 2.61 -18.12 -1.65
C GLN A 14 1.57 -18.20 -0.52
N PRO A 15 1.94 -18.31 0.78
CA PRO A 15 0.98 -18.34 1.88
C PRO A 15 0.21 -17.02 2.08
N LEU A 16 0.77 -15.91 1.61
CA LEU A 16 0.22 -14.55 1.76
C LEU A 16 -0.74 -14.18 0.60
N GLY A 17 -0.86 -15.06 -0.39
CA GLY A 17 -1.78 -14.97 -1.50
C GLY A 17 -1.16 -14.43 -2.78
N HIS A 18 -1.92 -14.56 -3.88
CA HIS A 18 -1.42 -14.32 -5.25
C HIS A 18 -0.92 -12.89 -5.51
N SER A 19 -1.44 -11.89 -4.78
CA SER A 19 -1.05 -10.47 -4.95
C SER A 19 -0.11 -9.97 -3.83
N ALA A 20 0.51 -10.88 -3.07
CA ALA A 20 1.37 -10.51 -1.95
C ALA A 20 2.58 -9.67 -2.41
N ALA A 21 3.20 -10.06 -3.52
CA ALA A 21 4.34 -9.36 -4.09
C ALA A 21 4.03 -7.88 -4.41
N GLU A 22 2.92 -7.65 -5.12
CA GLU A 22 2.43 -6.31 -5.43
C GLU A 22 2.12 -5.52 -4.17
N PHE A 23 1.45 -6.15 -3.19
CA PHE A 23 1.13 -5.50 -1.93
C PHE A 23 2.38 -5.05 -1.18
N PHE A 24 3.36 -5.95 -0.95
CA PHE A 24 4.57 -5.61 -0.19
C PHE A 24 5.42 -4.56 -0.90
N LEU A 25 5.49 -4.59 -2.24
CA LEU A 25 6.18 -3.56 -3.00
C LEU A 25 5.52 -2.18 -2.82
N VAL A 26 4.20 -2.13 -2.98
CA VAL A 26 3.42 -0.89 -2.85
C VAL A 26 3.45 -0.37 -1.42
N ALA A 27 3.29 -1.24 -0.43
CA ALA A 27 3.44 -0.89 0.98
C ALA A 27 4.83 -0.32 1.28
N SER A 28 5.89 -0.91 0.72
CA SER A 28 7.26 -0.39 0.89
C SER A 28 7.42 1.00 0.28
N LEU A 29 6.85 1.25 -0.90
CA LEU A 29 6.86 2.59 -1.53
C LEU A 29 6.07 3.62 -0.71
N TYR A 30 4.94 3.20 -0.13
CA TYR A 30 4.15 4.02 0.77
C TYR A 30 4.93 4.37 2.06
N HIS A 31 5.54 3.37 2.72
CA HIS A 31 6.37 3.60 3.90
C HIS A 31 7.61 4.46 3.61
N ALA A 32 8.17 4.37 2.40
CA ALA A 32 9.24 5.23 1.92
C ALA A 32 8.79 6.63 1.49
N ARG A 33 7.49 6.96 1.65
CA ARG A 33 6.85 8.24 1.28
C ARG A 33 7.05 8.60 -0.20
N LYS A 34 7.06 7.61 -1.08
CA LYS A 34 7.20 7.81 -2.53
C LYS A 34 5.87 7.95 -3.25
N ILE A 35 4.78 7.47 -2.64
CA ILE A 35 3.43 7.50 -3.17
C ILE A 35 2.43 7.81 -2.05
N SER A 36 1.30 8.44 -2.39
CA SER A 36 0.21 8.70 -1.45
C SER A 36 -0.50 7.41 -1.02
N PHE A 37 -1.30 7.47 0.04
CA PHE A 37 -2.06 6.31 0.50
C PHE A 37 -3.10 5.89 -0.54
N ALA A 38 -3.80 6.87 -1.14
CA ALA A 38 -4.75 6.60 -2.22
C ALA A 38 -4.10 5.89 -3.41
N SER A 39 -2.94 6.38 -3.83
CA SER A 39 -2.16 5.79 -4.91
C SER A 39 -1.73 4.36 -4.57
N ALA A 40 -1.28 4.14 -3.34
CA ALA A 40 -0.90 2.82 -2.87
C ALA A 40 -2.09 1.83 -2.87
N ALA A 41 -3.24 2.21 -2.31
CA ALA A 41 -4.43 1.37 -2.33
C ALA A 41 -4.85 1.01 -3.78
N HIS A 42 -4.86 2.00 -4.67
CA HIS A 42 -5.16 1.80 -6.09
C HIS A 42 -4.18 0.84 -6.79
N MET A 43 -2.87 1.03 -6.58
CA MET A 43 -1.84 0.16 -7.17
C MET A 43 -1.87 -1.26 -6.62
N ALA A 44 -2.22 -1.42 -5.34
CA ALA A 44 -2.44 -2.72 -4.70
C ALA A 44 -3.77 -3.39 -5.11
N ARG A 45 -4.63 -2.68 -5.88
CA ARG A 45 -6.00 -3.11 -6.25
C ARG A 45 -6.87 -3.43 -5.04
N LEU A 46 -6.70 -2.66 -3.97
CA LEU A 46 -7.48 -2.77 -2.74
C LEU A 46 -8.24 -1.46 -2.54
N ASP A 47 -9.41 -1.56 -1.91
CA ASP A 47 -10.04 -0.36 -1.37
C ASP A 47 -9.22 0.20 -0.18
N PHE A 48 -9.55 1.42 0.23
CA PHE A 48 -8.83 2.13 1.29
C PHE A 48 -8.78 1.35 2.62
N ASP A 49 -9.88 0.74 3.04
CA ASP A 49 -9.96 0.03 4.31
C ASP A 49 -9.25 -1.33 4.25
N SER A 50 -9.39 -2.04 3.14
CA SER A 50 -8.67 -3.30 2.87
C SER A 50 -7.16 -3.09 2.84
N PHE A 51 -6.69 -2.00 2.21
CA PHE A 51 -5.26 -1.67 2.20
C PHE A 51 -4.76 -1.32 3.62
N LYS A 52 -5.52 -0.50 4.36
CA LYS A 52 -5.22 -0.16 5.76
C LYS A 52 -5.13 -1.40 6.66
N ASN A 53 -6.10 -2.31 6.55
CA ASN A 53 -6.14 -3.52 7.37
C ASN A 53 -4.93 -4.41 7.08
N ARG A 54 -4.56 -4.60 5.81
CA ARG A 54 -3.35 -5.36 5.47
C ARG A 54 -2.07 -4.70 5.95
N LEU A 55 -1.97 -3.37 5.93
CA LEU A 55 -0.84 -2.66 6.51
C LEU A 55 -0.74 -2.90 8.02
N LEU A 56 -1.87 -2.87 8.74
CA LEU A 56 -1.92 -3.19 10.16
C LEU A 56 -1.49 -4.64 10.44
N GLU A 57 -1.96 -5.60 9.64
CA GLU A 57 -1.62 -7.02 9.79
C GLU A 57 -0.12 -7.30 9.59
N HIS A 58 0.51 -6.67 8.59
CA HIS A 58 1.88 -7.00 8.20
C HIS A 58 2.95 -6.06 8.77
N PHE A 59 2.61 -4.81 9.03
CA PHE A 59 3.56 -3.78 9.47
C PHE A 59 3.23 -3.21 10.85
N ASN A 60 2.13 -3.67 11.48
CA ASN A 60 1.63 -3.15 12.75
C ASN A 60 1.45 -1.62 12.75
N GLN A 61 1.22 -1.06 11.56
CA GLN A 61 1.15 0.38 11.31
C GLN A 61 0.20 0.61 10.14
N GLY A 62 -0.84 1.40 10.38
CA GLY A 62 -1.82 1.80 9.34
C GLY A 62 -1.37 3.07 8.63
N TYR A 63 -2.14 4.15 8.79
CA TYR A 63 -1.78 5.45 8.23
C TYR A 63 -0.48 6.00 8.83
N ILE A 64 0.41 6.44 7.95
CA ILE A 64 1.56 7.25 8.30
C ILE A 64 1.12 8.71 8.27
N LEU A 65 0.74 9.23 9.43
CA LEU A 65 0.50 10.66 9.64
C LEU A 65 1.86 11.35 9.81
N ALA A 66 2.57 11.59 8.71
CA ALA A 66 3.79 12.38 8.75
C ALA A 66 4.00 13.17 7.44
N ASP A 67 3.71 14.46 7.56
CA ASP A 67 4.06 15.64 6.76
C ASP A 67 4.06 15.59 5.22
N GLU A 68 3.35 16.58 4.67
CA GLU A 68 3.22 17.03 3.28
C GLU A 68 2.55 16.08 2.27
N CYS A 69 2.76 14.76 2.32
CA CYS A 69 2.20 13.85 1.30
C CYS A 69 0.70 13.51 1.51
N VAL A 70 0.16 13.78 2.70
CA VAL A 70 -1.27 13.60 3.04
C VAL A 70 -2.14 14.77 2.54
N LEU A 71 -1.52 15.93 2.25
CA LEU A 71 -2.27 17.12 1.80
C LEU A 71 -2.85 16.95 0.38
N GLU A 72 -2.24 16.13 -0.47
CA GLU A 72 -2.78 15.84 -1.81
C GLU A 72 -4.04 14.97 -1.75
N ASP A 73 -4.09 13.97 -0.86
CA ASP A 73 -5.27 13.11 -0.68
C ASP A 73 -6.42 13.85 0.04
N MET A 74 -6.12 14.86 0.88
CA MET A 74 -7.15 15.68 1.56
C MET A 74 -7.77 16.78 0.69
N HIS A 75 -7.07 17.28 -0.32
CA HIS A 75 -7.62 18.29 -1.25
C HIS A 75 -8.34 17.68 -2.46
N GLY A 76 -8.14 16.40 -2.76
CA GLY A 76 -8.78 15.71 -3.90
C GLY A 76 -10.22 15.22 -3.65
N SER A 77 -10.63 15.03 -2.40
CA SER A 77 -12.03 14.73 -2.06
C SER A 77 -12.76 16.01 -1.71
N GLY A 78 -13.51 16.53 -2.67
CA GLY A 78 -14.34 17.74 -2.56
C GLY A 78 -15.40 17.65 -1.47
N PHE A 79 -14.99 17.84 -0.22
CA PHE A 79 -15.84 18.09 0.93
C PHE A 79 -15.61 19.54 1.36
N LEU A 80 -16.06 20.48 0.53
CA LEU A 80 -16.39 21.87 0.86
C LEU A 80 -16.80 22.58 -0.46
N LYS A 81 -18.04 22.38 -0.84
CA LYS A 81 -18.86 23.39 -1.53
C LYS A 81 -20.27 23.32 -0.97
#